data_AF-A0A2D6E5V6-F1
#
_entry.id   AF-A0A2D6E5V6-F1
#
_cell.length_a   1.000
_cell.length_b   1.000
_cell.length_c   1.000
_cell.angle_alpha   90.00
_cell.angle_beta   90.00
_cell.angle_gamma   90.00
#
_symmetry.space_group_name_H-M   'P 1'
#
loop_
_entity.id
_entity.type
_entity.pdbx_description
1 polymer ?
#
loop_
_entity_poly.entity_id
_entity_poly.type
_entity_poly.pdbx_seq_one_letter_code
_entity_poly.pdbx_strand_id
1 'polypeptide(L)'
;MVSSATKGAEFEREICKKLSMWVSKGKRDDVFWRSAMSGGRATIGLREGKNRDAQSGDISSIHAMGNKFTDHTYVEMKFYKDLQLHLLITQQTGNLYSFWNTVLIESRAFKKDPWLVAKQNRQPILLCTKFLNNKSIRDLVIAQFPVMDLQIYRLDDYLKRTRFNG
;
A
#
# COMPACT_ATOMS: atom_id res chain seq x y z
N MET A 1 23.61 15.07 0.40
CA MET A 1 22.92 14.22 -0.59
C MET A 1 22.15 13.14 0.16
N VAL A 2 20.81 13.14 0.13
CA VAL A 2 20.01 12.15 0.87
C VAL A 2 19.99 10.83 0.09
N SER A 3 20.38 9.73 0.72
CA SER A 3 20.45 8.40 0.10
C SER A 3 19.06 7.86 -0.29
N SER A 4 18.99 6.93 -1.25
CA SER A 4 17.73 6.28 -1.64
C SER A 4 17.06 5.56 -0.48
N ALA A 5 17.84 4.92 0.41
CA ALA A 5 17.36 4.24 1.60
C ALA A 5 16.70 5.21 2.59
N THR A 6 17.33 6.38 2.82
CA THR A 6 16.77 7.41 3.70
C THR A 6 15.44 7.94 3.16
N LYS A 7 15.35 8.19 1.84
CA LYS A 7 14.11 8.63 1.17
C LYS A 7 12.99 7.59 1.28
N GLY A 8 13.32 6.30 1.14
CA GLY A 8 12.37 5.21 1.33
C GLY A 8 11.81 5.21 2.75
N ALA A 9 12.68 5.26 3.76
CA ALA A 9 12.25 5.28 5.15
C ALA A 9 11.41 6.53 5.48
N GLU A 10 11.79 7.72 5.03
CA GLU A 10 10.98 8.94 5.21
C GLU A 10 9.59 8.82 4.58
N PHE A 11 9.52 8.28 3.37
CA PHE A 11 8.26 8.02 2.67
C PHE A 11 7.37 7.06 3.45
N GLU A 12 7.89 5.92 3.92
CA GLU A 12 7.11 4.96 4.71
C GLU A 12 6.55 5.59 6.00
N ARG A 13 7.34 6.43 6.68
CA ARG A 13 6.90 7.19 7.86
C ARG A 13 5.74 8.13 7.51
N GLU A 14 5.86 8.86 6.39
CA GLU A 14 4.81 9.76 5.91
C GLU A 14 3.51 8.99 5.68
N ILE A 15 3.57 7.84 5.02
CA ILE A 15 2.39 7.01 4.75
C ILE A 15 1.79 6.44 6.03
N CYS A 16 2.59 5.94 6.97
CA CYS A 16 2.11 5.48 8.27
C CYS A 16 1.33 6.59 9.00
N LYS A 17 1.86 7.82 9.00
CA LYS A 17 1.20 8.99 9.59
C LYS A 17 -0.13 9.30 8.89
N LYS A 18 -0.15 9.30 7.55
CA LYS A 18 -1.36 9.57 6.75
C LYS A 18 -2.46 8.53 6.99
N LEU A 19 -2.10 7.24 6.97
CA LEU A 19 -3.04 6.15 7.25
C LEU A 19 -3.52 6.19 8.70
N SER A 20 -2.66 6.56 9.65
CA SER A 20 -3.04 6.72 11.05
C SER A 20 -4.10 7.79 11.24
N MET A 21 -3.91 8.95 10.61
CA MET A 21 -4.90 10.04 10.63
C MET A 21 -6.20 9.61 9.95
N TRP A 22 -6.14 8.85 8.87
CA TRP A 22 -7.33 8.36 8.18
C TRP A 22 -8.14 7.37 9.03
N VAL A 23 -7.48 6.34 9.57
CA VAL A 23 -8.14 5.30 10.39
C VAL A 23 -8.65 5.87 11.72
N SER A 24 -7.89 6.78 12.33
CA SER A 24 -8.28 7.42 13.60
C SER A 24 -9.31 8.55 13.44
N LYS A 25 -9.74 8.85 12.20
CA LYS A 25 -10.63 9.98 11.90
C LYS A 25 -10.05 11.31 12.39
N GLY A 26 -8.76 11.50 12.18
CA GLY A 26 -8.01 12.71 12.51
C GLY A 26 -7.56 12.84 13.96
N LYS A 27 -7.72 11.80 14.79
CA LYS A 27 -7.42 11.87 16.24
C LYS A 27 -5.98 11.55 16.58
N ARG A 28 -5.32 10.68 15.81
CA ARG A 28 -3.99 10.14 16.10
C ARG A 28 -3.19 9.93 14.82
N ASP A 29 -1.92 10.28 14.86
CA ASP A 29 -0.98 10.12 13.76
C ASP A 29 0.02 8.97 13.98
N ASP A 30 -0.15 8.23 15.08
CA ASP A 30 0.71 7.16 15.58
C ASP A 30 -0.02 5.81 15.73
N VAL A 31 -1.05 5.56 14.91
CA VAL A 31 -1.78 4.28 14.92
C VAL A 31 -0.97 3.17 14.25
N PHE A 32 -0.24 3.54 13.20
CA PHE A 32 0.61 2.65 12.42
C PHE A 32 2.07 3.05 12.55
N TRP A 33 2.92 2.03 12.53
CA TRP A 33 4.36 2.18 12.36
C TRP A 33 4.83 1.32 11.20
N ARG A 34 6.04 1.60 10.70
CA ARG A 34 6.65 0.71 9.70
C ARG A 34 6.93 -0.65 10.33
N SER A 35 6.76 -1.72 9.56
CA SER A 35 7.19 -3.04 10.01
C SER A 35 8.73 -3.08 10.03
N ALA A 36 9.32 -3.80 10.98
CA ALA A 36 10.78 -3.87 11.14
C ALA A 36 11.45 -4.85 10.15
N MET A 37 10.68 -5.50 9.26
CA MET A 37 11.14 -6.66 8.47
C MET A 37 10.67 -6.65 7.00
N SER A 38 10.59 -5.49 6.35
CA SER A 38 10.36 -5.46 4.90
C SER A 38 11.60 -5.99 4.15
N GLY A 39 11.43 -7.10 3.41
CA GLY A 39 12.40 -7.53 2.38
C GLY A 39 13.29 -8.75 2.62
N GLY A 40 13.12 -9.56 3.67
CA GLY A 40 13.95 -10.79 3.79
C GLY A 40 13.40 -11.94 4.63
N ARG A 41 12.52 -11.68 5.59
CA ARG A 41 12.04 -12.71 6.52
C ARG A 41 10.65 -13.25 6.21
N ALA A 42 9.85 -12.59 5.38
CA ALA A 42 8.63 -13.20 4.82
C ALA A 42 8.99 -14.44 3.97
N THR A 43 10.04 -14.34 3.16
CA THR A 43 10.56 -15.45 2.33
C THR A 43 11.19 -16.58 3.16
N ILE A 44 11.76 -16.28 4.32
CA ILE A 44 12.31 -17.29 5.26
C ILE A 44 11.20 -17.92 6.11
N GLY A 45 10.21 -17.15 6.57
CA GLY A 45 9.07 -17.64 7.35
C GLY A 45 8.11 -18.52 6.54
N LEU A 46 7.90 -18.21 5.26
CA LEU A 46 7.16 -19.09 4.34
C LEU A 46 7.86 -20.45 4.15
N ARG A 47 9.21 -20.46 4.09
CA ARG A 47 10.01 -21.69 4.01
C ARG A 47 9.93 -22.56 5.27
N GLU A 48 9.66 -21.96 6.43
CA GLU A 48 9.52 -22.67 7.72
C GLU A 48 8.07 -22.99 8.11
N GLY A 49 7.07 -22.69 7.27
CA GLY A 49 5.66 -22.93 7.57
C GLY A 49 5.11 -22.11 8.75
N LYS A 50 5.83 -21.07 9.19
CA LYS A 50 5.42 -20.20 10.30
C LYS A 50 4.75 -18.95 9.73
N ASN A 51 3.44 -19.02 9.53
CA ASN A 51 2.64 -17.84 9.23
C ASN A 51 2.67 -16.88 10.44
N ARG A 52 3.43 -15.79 10.30
CA ARG A 52 3.41 -14.67 11.24
C ARG A 52 2.44 -13.62 10.71
N ASP A 53 1.14 -13.94 10.73
CA ASP A 53 0.07 -13.12 10.16
C ASP A 53 0.03 -11.68 10.73
N ALA A 54 0.55 -11.49 11.93
CA ALA A 54 0.62 -10.20 12.63
C ALA A 54 1.66 -9.21 12.07
N GLN A 55 2.56 -9.66 11.18
CA GLN A 55 3.62 -8.81 10.60
C GLN A 55 3.73 -9.03 9.08
N SER A 56 2.61 -8.90 8.37
CA SER A 56 2.61 -8.92 6.90
C SER A 56 2.54 -7.51 6.31
N GLY A 57 3.41 -7.25 5.33
CA GLY A 57 3.54 -5.96 4.66
C GLY A 57 4.47 -4.96 5.37
N ASP A 58 4.47 -3.72 4.86
CA ASP A 58 5.37 -2.65 5.27
C ASP A 58 4.86 -1.83 6.48
N ILE A 59 3.63 -2.10 6.95
CA ILE A 59 3.06 -1.43 8.13
C ILE A 59 2.71 -2.44 9.22
N SER A 60 2.67 -1.95 10.46
CA SER A 60 2.19 -2.69 11.62
C SER A 60 1.33 -1.78 12.48
N SER A 61 0.24 -2.34 13.02
CA SER A 61 -0.61 -1.65 13.98
C SER A 61 0.07 -1.61 15.34
N ILE A 62 0.25 -0.42 15.91
CA ILE A 62 0.77 -0.23 17.27
C ILE A 62 -0.33 0.22 18.24
N HIS A 63 -1.57 0.32 17.75
CA HIS A 63 -2.74 0.71 18.54
C HIS A 63 -3.99 -0.04 18.06
N ALA A 64 -4.88 -0.45 18.97
CA ALA A 64 -6.04 -1.30 18.65
C ALA A 64 -6.94 -0.78 17.49
N MET A 65 -7.01 0.54 17.31
CA MET A 65 -7.74 1.18 16.19
C MET A 65 -7.23 0.75 14.81
N GLY A 66 -5.95 0.41 14.69
CA GLY A 66 -5.32 -0.02 13.43
C GLY A 66 -5.48 -1.50 13.13
N ASN A 67 -5.81 -2.33 14.13
CA ASN A 67 -5.80 -3.78 13.99
C ASN A 67 -6.72 -4.24 12.87
N LYS A 68 -7.96 -3.73 12.85
CA LYS A 68 -8.93 -4.09 11.81
C LYS A 68 -8.42 -3.80 10.40
N PHE A 69 -7.70 -2.70 10.20
CA PHE A 69 -7.11 -2.40 8.90
C PHE A 69 -6.00 -3.41 8.56
N THR A 70 -5.06 -3.66 9.47
CA THR A 70 -3.94 -4.59 9.23
C THR A 70 -4.34 -6.05 9.19
N ASP A 71 -5.47 -6.43 9.80
CA ASP A 71 -6.00 -7.79 9.78
C ASP A 71 -6.59 -8.14 8.41
N HIS A 72 -7.16 -7.13 7.72
CA HIS A 72 -7.81 -7.30 6.42
C HIS A 72 -6.98 -6.80 5.24
N THR A 73 -5.99 -5.94 5.46
CA THR A 73 -5.26 -5.26 4.38
C THR A 73 -3.77 -5.57 4.45
N TYR A 74 -3.21 -5.99 3.32
CA TYR A 74 -1.77 -6.10 3.12
C TYR A 74 -1.30 -4.85 2.40
N VAL A 75 -0.40 -4.09 3.02
CA VAL A 75 0.10 -2.82 2.49
C VAL A 75 1.58 -2.93 2.16
N GLU A 76 1.92 -2.65 0.91
CA GLU A 76 3.30 -2.49 0.43
C GLU A 76 3.53 -1.05 0.01
N MET A 77 4.73 -0.52 0.25
CA MET A 77 5.13 0.84 -0.04
C MET A 77 6.34 0.85 -0.97
N LYS A 78 6.25 1.58 -2.09
CA LYS A 78 7.36 1.69 -3.05
C LYS A 78 7.61 3.14 -3.43
N PHE A 79 8.77 3.67 -3.06
CA PHE A 79 9.31 4.89 -3.63
C PHE A 79 10.37 4.54 -4.69
N TYR A 80 10.07 4.81 -5.95
CA TYR A 80 10.95 4.48 -7.06
C TYR A 80 11.23 5.69 -7.98
N LYS A 81 12.33 5.62 -8.74
CA LYS A 81 12.73 6.73 -9.62
C LYS A 81 11.73 6.98 -10.75
N ASP A 82 11.20 5.89 -11.32
CA ASP A 82 10.25 5.87 -12.42
C ASP A 82 9.39 4.61 -12.34
N LEU A 83 8.09 4.79 -12.11
CA LEU A 83 7.12 3.70 -12.01
C LEU A 83 6.71 3.14 -13.37
N GLN A 84 7.05 3.82 -14.47
CA GLN A 84 6.75 3.40 -15.84
C GLN A 84 5.25 3.19 -16.08
N LEU A 85 4.40 4.09 -15.57
CA LEU A 85 2.93 4.00 -15.67
C LEU A 85 2.42 3.77 -17.11
N HIS A 86 3.08 4.37 -18.10
CA HIS A 86 2.72 4.23 -19.51
C HIS A 86 2.82 2.78 -20.01
N LEU A 87 3.72 1.96 -19.44
CA LEU A 87 3.87 0.56 -19.80
C LEU A 87 2.72 -0.33 -19.29
N LEU A 88 1.93 0.14 -18.32
CA LEU A 88 0.68 -0.53 -17.95
C LEU A 88 -0.31 -0.55 -19.12
N ILE A 89 -0.36 0.54 -19.88
CA ILE A 89 -1.29 0.70 -21.00
C ILE A 89 -0.76 -0.03 -22.23
N THR A 90 0.53 0.13 -22.54
CA THR A 90 1.08 -0.29 -23.83
C THR A 90 1.55 -1.74 -23.86
N GLN A 91 2.02 -2.29 -22.74
CA GLN A 91 2.75 -3.56 -22.72
C GLN A 91 2.43 -4.46 -21.52
N GLN A 92 1.60 -3.99 -20.57
CA GLN A 92 1.30 -4.71 -19.32
C GLN A 92 2.57 -5.15 -18.58
N THR A 93 3.54 -4.23 -18.49
CA THR A 93 4.86 -4.46 -17.88
C THR A 93 5.35 -3.21 -17.15
N GLY A 94 6.60 -3.21 -16.70
CA GLY A 94 7.26 -2.10 -16.03
C GLY A 94 7.24 -2.18 -14.50
N ASN A 95 7.92 -1.25 -13.86
CA ASN A 95 8.16 -1.30 -12.42
C ASN A 95 6.87 -1.37 -11.59
N LEU A 96 5.87 -0.52 -11.89
CA LEU A 96 4.61 -0.56 -11.14
C LEU A 96 3.86 -1.89 -11.33
N TYR A 97 3.87 -2.45 -12.53
CA TYR A 97 3.27 -3.75 -12.81
C TYR A 97 3.92 -4.87 -12.00
N SER A 98 5.26 -4.91 -11.99
CA SER A 98 6.02 -5.87 -11.19
C SER A 98 5.73 -5.75 -9.70
N PHE A 99 5.71 -4.51 -9.16
CA PHE A 99 5.36 -4.29 -7.76
C PHE A 99 3.93 -4.74 -7.45
N TRP A 100 2.97 -4.41 -8.32
CA TRP A 100 1.58 -4.81 -8.14
C TRP A 100 1.41 -6.33 -8.11
N ASN A 101 2.08 -7.05 -9.00
CA ASN A 101 2.05 -8.51 -9.01
C ASN A 101 2.62 -9.12 -7.73
N THR A 102 3.71 -8.57 -7.19
CA THR A 102 4.24 -8.99 -5.88
C THR A 102 3.19 -8.81 -4.80
N VAL A 103 2.54 -7.65 -4.73
CA VAL A 103 1.50 -7.36 -3.74
C VAL A 103 0.31 -8.33 -3.89
N LEU A 104 -0.13 -8.62 -5.12
CA LEU A 104 -1.19 -9.61 -5.35
C LEU A 104 -0.83 -11.01 -4.86
N ILE A 105 0.42 -11.43 -5.05
CA ILE A 105 0.89 -12.75 -4.61
C ILE A 105 0.95 -12.81 -3.08
N GLU A 106 1.60 -11.82 -2.46
CA GLU A 106 1.77 -11.81 -1.01
C GLU A 106 0.46 -11.61 -0.26
N SER A 107 -0.41 -10.70 -0.72
CA SER A 107 -1.70 -10.48 -0.07
C SER A 107 -2.58 -11.74 -0.08
N ARG A 108 -2.53 -12.53 -1.17
CA ARG A 108 -3.23 -13.83 -1.26
C ARG A 108 -2.67 -14.83 -0.25
N ALA A 109 -1.36 -14.88 -0.06
CA ALA A 109 -0.74 -15.78 0.93
C ALA A 109 -1.23 -15.47 2.36
N PHE A 110 -1.48 -14.20 2.67
CA PHE A 110 -2.02 -13.76 3.96
C PHE A 110 -3.55 -13.62 3.99
N LYS A 111 -4.26 -13.93 2.89
CA LYS A 111 -5.73 -13.73 2.74
C LYS A 111 -6.19 -12.30 3.05
N LYS A 112 -5.41 -11.30 2.63
CA LYS A 112 -5.68 -9.88 2.83
C LYS A 112 -5.91 -9.15 1.49
N ASP A 113 -6.62 -8.04 1.56
CA ASP A 113 -6.81 -7.13 0.44
C ASP A 113 -5.50 -6.42 0.08
N PRO A 114 -5.10 -6.42 -1.20
CA PRO A 114 -3.83 -5.85 -1.66
C PRO A 114 -3.92 -4.33 -1.76
N TRP A 115 -2.99 -3.65 -1.10
CA TRP A 115 -2.76 -2.21 -1.22
C TRP A 115 -1.28 -1.97 -1.55
N LEU A 116 -1.04 -1.29 -2.65
CA LEU A 116 0.29 -0.78 -3.01
C LEU A 116 0.26 0.74 -2.97
N VAL A 117 1.06 1.34 -2.10
CA VAL A 117 1.26 2.79 -2.03
C VAL A 117 2.55 3.14 -2.76
N ALA A 118 2.42 3.64 -3.98
CA ALA A 118 3.55 3.89 -4.87
C ALA A 118 3.85 5.38 -5.03
N LYS A 119 5.12 5.75 -5.06
CA LYS A 119 5.60 7.11 -5.25
C LYS A 119 6.69 7.14 -6.30
N GLN A 120 6.55 8.08 -7.23
CA GLN A 120 7.59 8.48 -8.17
C GLN A 120 8.10 9.88 -7.84
N ASN A 121 9.37 10.16 -8.15
CA ASN A 121 9.95 11.48 -7.97
C ASN A 121 9.09 12.57 -8.63
N ARG A 122 8.76 13.62 -7.86
CA ARG A 122 7.98 14.81 -8.29
C ARG A 122 6.55 14.52 -8.77
N GLN A 123 6.08 13.29 -8.66
CA GLN A 123 4.71 12.89 -9.01
C GLN A 123 3.85 12.72 -7.76
N PRO A 124 2.52 12.72 -7.85
CA PRO A 124 1.66 12.39 -6.72
C PRO A 124 1.95 11.00 -6.12
N ILE A 125 1.53 10.78 -4.87
CA ILE A 125 1.50 9.43 -4.27
C ILE A 125 0.26 8.73 -4.81
N LEU A 126 0.46 7.51 -5.30
CA LEU A 126 -0.59 6.67 -5.87
C LEU A 126 -0.98 5.58 -4.87
N LEU A 127 -2.28 5.29 -4.81
CA LEU A 127 -2.82 4.09 -4.20
C LEU A 127 -3.26 3.15 -5.31
N CYS A 128 -2.69 1.97 -5.33
CA CYS A 128 -3.05 0.85 -6.19
C CYS A 128 -3.77 -0.21 -5.34
N THR A 129 -4.97 -0.60 -5.74
CA THR A 129 -5.77 -1.62 -5.05
C THR A 129 -6.67 -2.35 -6.05
N LYS A 130 -7.35 -3.41 -5.59
CA LYS A 130 -8.36 -4.12 -6.39
C LYS A 130 -9.58 -3.24 -6.65
N PHE A 131 -10.48 -3.72 -7.50
CA PHE A 131 -11.73 -3.02 -7.76
C PHE A 131 -12.58 -2.83 -6.49
N LEU A 132 -12.67 -1.58 -6.04
CA LEU A 132 -13.53 -1.18 -4.94
C LEU A 132 -14.88 -0.74 -5.50
N ASN A 133 -15.96 -1.42 -5.14
CA ASN A 133 -17.31 -1.04 -5.56
C ASN A 133 -17.93 -0.07 -4.54
N ASN A 134 -17.30 1.11 -4.39
CA ASN A 134 -17.71 2.10 -3.38
C ASN A 134 -18.35 3.33 -4.05
N LYS A 135 -19.55 3.74 -3.60
CA LYS A 135 -20.22 4.94 -4.13
C LYS A 135 -19.47 6.24 -3.80
N SER A 136 -18.70 6.26 -2.71
CA SER A 136 -17.98 7.46 -2.23
C SER A 136 -16.77 7.88 -3.09
N ILE A 137 -16.37 7.05 -4.05
CA ILE A 137 -15.20 7.30 -4.92
C ILE A 137 -15.58 7.67 -6.36
N ARG A 138 -16.88 7.85 -6.65
CA ARG A 138 -17.38 8.13 -8.02
C ARG A 138 -16.82 9.42 -8.63
N ASP A 139 -16.49 10.40 -7.79
CA ASP A 139 -15.99 11.71 -8.24
C ASP A 139 -14.45 11.80 -8.20
N LEU A 140 -13.75 10.70 -7.96
CA LEU A 140 -12.29 10.67 -7.98
C LEU A 140 -11.78 10.42 -9.40
N VAL A 141 -10.58 10.93 -9.69
CA VAL A 141 -9.82 10.50 -10.86
C VAL A 141 -9.32 9.08 -10.61
N ILE A 142 -9.72 8.14 -11.45
CA ILE A 142 -9.38 6.71 -11.34
C ILE A 142 -8.83 6.23 -12.67
N ALA A 143 -7.67 5.56 -12.64
CA ALA A 143 -7.25 4.71 -13.76
C ALA A 143 -7.61 3.26 -13.42
N GLN A 144 -8.30 2.58 -14.34
CA GLN A 144 -8.75 1.20 -14.15
C GLN A 144 -8.12 0.29 -15.20
N PHE A 145 -7.57 -0.83 -14.75
CA PHE A 145 -6.95 -1.86 -15.59
C PHE A 145 -7.58 -3.22 -15.26
N PRO A 146 -8.76 -3.54 -15.85
CA PRO A 146 -9.52 -4.75 -15.49
C PRO A 146 -8.74 -6.05 -15.65
N VAL A 147 -7.92 -6.16 -16.69
CA VAL A 147 -7.07 -7.34 -16.96
C VAL A 147 -6.06 -7.61 -15.84
N MET A 148 -5.68 -6.57 -15.09
CA MET A 148 -4.71 -6.65 -13.99
C MET A 148 -5.35 -6.64 -12.60
N ASP A 149 -6.69 -6.64 -12.52
CA ASP A 149 -7.44 -6.44 -11.27
C ASP A 149 -6.96 -5.21 -10.49
N LEU A 150 -6.70 -4.10 -11.20
CA LEU A 150 -6.02 -2.91 -10.67
C LEU A 150 -6.85 -1.65 -10.87
N GLN A 151 -7.02 -0.90 -9.78
CA GLN A 151 -7.45 0.50 -9.78
C GLN A 151 -6.37 1.38 -9.16
N ILE A 152 -6.17 2.55 -9.73
CA ILE A 152 -5.19 3.54 -9.27
C ILE A 152 -5.88 4.85 -8.93
N TYR A 153 -5.60 5.34 -7.73
CA TYR A 153 -6.05 6.61 -7.20
C TYR A 153 -4.85 7.49 -6.84
N ARG A 154 -5.06 8.80 -6.74
CA ARG A 154 -4.20 9.63 -5.90
C ARG A 154 -4.52 9.33 -4.44
N LEU A 155 -3.50 8.96 -3.64
CA LEU A 155 -3.71 8.53 -2.26
C LEU A 155 -4.43 9.62 -1.44
N ASP A 156 -3.98 10.86 -1.51
CA ASP A 156 -4.55 11.94 -0.70
C ASP A 156 -6.03 12.20 -1.03
N ASP A 157 -6.42 12.07 -2.30
CA ASP A 157 -7.80 12.27 -2.73
C ASP A 157 -8.69 11.12 -2.23
N TYR A 158 -8.18 9.88 -2.31
CA TYR A 158 -8.84 8.70 -1.76
C TYR A 158 -9.05 8.81 -0.24
N LEU A 159 -8.00 9.13 0.53
CA LEU A 159 -8.09 9.22 1.99
C LEU A 159 -9.00 10.37 2.46
N LYS A 160 -9.08 11.48 1.71
CA LYS A 160 -9.98 12.60 2.03
C LYS A 160 -11.46 12.28 1.79
N ARG A 161 -11.77 11.47 0.77
CA ARG A 161 -13.16 11.17 0.37
C ARG A 161 -13.72 9.93 1.05
N THR A 162 -12.86 8.97 1.37
CA THR A 162 -13.28 7.74 2.02
C THR A 162 -13.19 7.87 3.53
N ARG A 163 -14.13 7.23 4.23
CA ARG A 163 -14.00 7.00 5.66
C ARG A 163 -13.58 5.56 5.87
N PHE A 164 -12.66 5.34 6.80
CA PHE A 164 -12.43 4.00 7.32
C PHE A 164 -13.69 3.57 8.08
N ASN A 165 -14.51 2.76 7.43
CA ASN A 165 -15.59 2.04 8.05
C ASN A 165 -14.95 0.74 8.54
N GLY A 166 -14.52 0.78 9.82
CA GLY A 166 -14.02 -0.40 10.50
C GLY A 166 -15.07 -1.46 10.42
#